data_AF-A0A022PYZ4-F1
#
_entry.id   AF-A0A022PYZ4-F1
#
_cell.length_a   1.000
_cell.length_b   1.000
_cell.length_c   1.000
_cell.angle_alpha   90.00
_cell.angle_beta   90.00
_cell.angle_gamma   90.00
#
_symmetry.space_group_name_H-M   'P 1'
#
loop_
_entity.id
_entity.type
_entity.pdbx_description
1 polymer ?
#
loop_
_entity_poly.entity_id
_entity_poly.type
_entity_poly.pdbx_seq_one_letter_code
_entity_poly.pdbx_strand_id
1 'polypeptide(L)'
;MYPAAGILSWRDGINEFIAGTKAELLILPKDAYGNNVSSDTEQSLLHNFTLSASTSNRIPPSVVDITDKRWNNQQGYLIIEFITSKSGNLVLHVQVENQTLHDSPLPFVVFPGELDVYSCVAELNVETKYFQLFSTMEGLIYQHDKYENLVSRLYAFDIEVIEKGTNLSMPLADLVFEEVGPGVQSFSFSLQNPEASCS
;
A
#
# COMPACT_ATOMS: atom_id res chain seq x y z
N MET A 1 9.57 37.29 -0.05
CA MET A 1 9.62 36.15 -0.99
C MET A 1 8.19 35.66 -1.09
N TYR A 2 7.55 35.78 -2.26
CA TYR A 2 6.18 35.28 -2.43
C TYR A 2 6.24 33.75 -2.48
N PRO A 3 5.33 33.04 -1.79
CA PRO A 3 5.28 31.58 -1.88
C PRO A 3 5.09 31.21 -3.35
N ALA A 4 5.72 30.11 -3.77
CA ALA A 4 5.49 29.57 -5.10
C ALA A 4 3.99 29.32 -5.28
N ALA A 5 3.38 30.12 -6.16
CA ALA A 5 1.95 30.09 -6.40
C ALA A 5 1.71 29.00 -7.44
N GLY A 6 1.12 27.89 -7.01
CA GLY A 6 0.75 26.79 -7.89
C GLY A 6 -0.53 26.19 -7.36
N ILE A 7 -1.55 26.12 -8.23
CA ILE A 7 -2.81 25.47 -7.88
C ILE A 7 -2.64 23.98 -8.11
N LEU A 8 -2.94 23.19 -7.09
CA LEU A 8 -2.80 21.74 -7.11
C LEU A 8 -4.16 21.07 -7.29
N SER A 9 -4.23 20.07 -8.15
CA SER A 9 -5.45 19.27 -8.32
C SER A 9 -5.12 17.87 -8.81
N TRP A 10 -5.97 16.91 -8.48
CA TRP A 10 -5.91 15.58 -9.06
C TRP A 10 -6.47 15.57 -10.47
N ARG A 11 -5.90 14.76 -11.37
CA ARG A 11 -6.50 14.58 -12.69
C ARG A 11 -7.93 14.04 -12.55
N ASP A 12 -8.85 14.69 -13.26
CA ASP A 12 -10.29 14.38 -13.27
C ASP A 12 -10.95 14.38 -11.87
N GLY A 13 -10.28 14.99 -10.87
CA GLY A 13 -10.73 14.96 -9.47
C GLY A 13 -10.57 13.61 -8.76
N ILE A 14 -9.89 12.64 -9.38
CA ILE A 14 -9.73 11.28 -8.83
C ILE A 14 -8.63 11.28 -7.77
N ASN A 15 -9.00 11.10 -6.50
CA ASN A 15 -8.11 11.06 -5.36
C ASN A 15 -8.11 9.71 -4.63
N GLU A 16 -8.61 8.67 -5.29
CA GLU A 16 -8.66 7.30 -4.80
C GLU A 16 -7.86 6.40 -5.74
N PHE A 17 -6.93 5.63 -5.20
CA PHE A 17 -6.00 4.81 -5.97
C PHE A 17 -5.88 3.42 -5.38
N ILE A 18 -5.38 2.48 -6.17
CA ILE A 18 -5.00 1.14 -5.71
C ILE A 18 -3.48 1.06 -5.63
N ALA A 19 -2.93 0.40 -4.62
CA ALA A 19 -1.49 0.21 -4.51
C ALA A 19 -0.90 -0.42 -5.80
N GLY A 20 0.14 0.19 -6.35
CA GLY A 20 0.77 -0.14 -7.62
C GLY A 20 0.21 0.57 -8.84
N THR A 21 -0.87 1.34 -8.70
CA THR A 21 -1.40 2.16 -9.79
C THR A 21 -0.73 3.54 -9.84
N LYS A 22 -0.87 4.21 -10.98
CA LYS A 22 -0.33 5.55 -11.20
C LYS A 22 -1.32 6.60 -10.72
N ALA A 23 -0.81 7.61 -10.03
CA ALA A 23 -1.53 8.83 -9.69
C ALA A 23 -0.98 10.00 -10.51
N GLU A 24 -1.89 10.88 -10.95
CA GLU A 24 -1.56 12.04 -11.76
C GLU A 24 -1.93 13.32 -11.01
N LEU A 25 -0.91 14.09 -10.66
CA LEU A 25 -1.03 15.41 -10.08
C LEU A 25 -0.96 16.47 -11.18
N LEU A 26 -1.91 17.39 -11.18
CA LEU A 26 -1.91 18.58 -12.03
C LEU A 26 -1.50 19.79 -11.21
N ILE A 27 -0.53 20.53 -11.73
CA ILE A 27 -0.04 21.79 -11.16
C ILE A 27 -0.26 22.89 -12.20
N LEU A 28 -1.11 23.86 -11.88
CA LEU A 28 -1.24 25.08 -12.66
C LEU A 28 -0.29 26.13 -12.08
N PRO A 29 0.85 26.42 -12.74
CA PRO A 29 1.79 27.40 -12.23
C PRO A 29 1.22 28.81 -12.31
N LYS A 30 1.44 29.57 -11.25
CA LYS A 30 1.08 30.98 -11.13
C LYS A 30 2.33 31.80 -10.80
N ASP A 31 2.36 33.03 -11.28
CA ASP A 31 3.37 33.99 -10.83
C ASP A 31 3.05 34.49 -9.40
N ALA A 32 3.95 35.30 -8.83
CA ALA A 32 3.78 35.91 -7.52
C ALA A 32 2.54 36.83 -7.39
N TYR A 33 1.89 37.15 -8.50
CA TYR A 33 0.71 38.01 -8.59
C TYR A 33 -0.57 37.23 -8.94
N GLY A 34 -0.49 35.90 -9.06
CA GLY A 34 -1.62 35.02 -9.35
C GLY A 34 -1.97 34.86 -10.84
N ASN A 35 -1.17 35.43 -11.75
CA ASN A 35 -1.35 35.27 -13.19
C ASN A 35 -0.88 33.88 -13.63
N ASN A 36 -1.52 33.33 -14.66
CA ASN A 36 -1.08 32.07 -15.26
C ASN A 36 0.28 32.28 -15.93
N VAL A 37 1.24 31.40 -15.63
CA VAL A 37 2.52 31.38 -16.34
C VAL A 37 2.32 30.58 -17.63
N SER A 38 2.39 31.23 -18.79
CA SER A 38 2.41 30.56 -20.09
C SER A 38 3.81 30.01 -20.39
N SER A 39 3.88 28.92 -21.16
CA SER A 39 5.10 28.16 -21.42
C SER A 39 6.22 28.98 -22.06
N ASP A 40 7.31 29.18 -21.32
CA ASP A 40 8.63 28.79 -21.85
C ASP A 40 8.85 27.34 -21.41
N THR A 41 8.60 26.42 -22.34
CA THR A 41 8.44 24.97 -22.14
C THR A 41 9.56 24.31 -21.35
N GLU A 42 10.76 24.89 -21.34
CA GLU A 42 11.93 24.36 -20.64
C GLU A 42 12.02 24.85 -19.18
N GLN A 43 11.66 26.10 -18.89
CA GLN A 43 11.86 26.68 -17.55
C GLN A 43 10.93 26.07 -16.49
N SER A 44 9.70 25.70 -16.85
CA SER A 44 8.77 25.03 -15.94
C SER A 44 9.18 23.57 -15.64
N LEU A 45 9.86 22.91 -16.58
CA LEU A 45 10.45 21.59 -16.37
C LEU A 45 11.72 21.63 -15.50
N LEU A 46 12.44 22.76 -15.45
CA LEU A 46 13.62 22.94 -14.60
C LEU A 46 13.33 22.98 -13.09
N HIS A 47 12.09 23.29 -12.69
CA HIS A 47 11.73 23.36 -11.28
C HIS A 47 11.82 21.98 -10.63
N ASN A 48 12.64 21.86 -9.60
CA ASN A 48 12.76 20.62 -8.83
C ASN A 48 11.59 20.51 -7.86
N PHE A 49 10.64 19.65 -8.22
CA PHE A 49 9.53 19.30 -7.34
C PHE A 49 9.93 18.12 -6.45
N THR A 50 9.53 18.20 -5.19
CA THR A 50 9.67 17.10 -4.23
C THR A 50 8.27 16.74 -3.75
N LEU A 51 7.91 15.47 -3.93
CA LEU A 51 6.65 14.92 -3.48
C LEU A 51 6.94 14.05 -2.26
N SER A 52 6.13 14.21 -1.21
CA SER A 52 6.18 13.34 -0.04
C SER A 52 4.78 13.07 0.47
N ALA A 53 4.53 11.86 0.95
CA ALA A 53 3.24 11.45 1.46
C ALA A 53 3.34 11.06 2.94
N SER A 54 2.32 11.41 3.71
CA SER A 54 2.18 11.00 5.11
C SER A 54 0.74 10.62 5.41
N THR A 55 0.53 9.70 6.34
CA THR A 55 -0.74 9.66 7.06
C THR A 55 -0.85 10.93 7.90
N SER A 56 -2.08 11.40 8.16
CA SER A 56 -2.40 12.73 8.69
C SER A 56 -1.62 13.20 9.92
N ASN A 57 -0.83 12.35 10.59
CA ASN A 57 -0.07 12.68 11.80
C ASN A 57 1.34 12.02 11.91
N ARG A 58 1.90 11.41 10.86
CA ARG A 58 3.24 10.75 10.94
C ARG A 58 4.32 11.59 10.26
N ILE A 59 5.30 12.04 11.05
CA ILE A 59 6.52 12.70 10.60
C ILE A 59 7.69 11.72 10.80
N PRO A 60 8.65 11.61 9.85
CA PRO A 60 8.71 12.31 8.57
C PRO A 60 7.81 11.67 7.49
N PRO A 61 7.30 12.47 6.54
CA PRO A 61 6.62 11.95 5.36
C PRO A 61 7.60 11.12 4.50
N SER A 62 7.11 10.05 3.89
CA SER A 62 7.90 9.25 2.96
C SER A 62 8.00 9.97 1.62
N VAL A 63 9.20 10.10 1.08
CA VAL A 63 9.44 10.64 -0.26
C VAL A 63 8.74 9.73 -1.28
N VAL A 64 8.09 10.35 -2.26
CA VAL A 64 7.38 9.69 -3.35
C VAL A 64 8.19 9.90 -4.62
N ASP A 65 8.55 8.80 -5.28
CA ASP A 65 9.33 8.85 -6.51
C ASP A 65 8.49 9.32 -7.69
N ILE A 66 8.96 10.38 -8.36
CA ILE A 66 8.37 10.87 -9.59
C ILE A 66 8.77 9.93 -10.73
N THR A 67 7.77 9.38 -11.40
CA THR A 67 7.95 8.47 -12.54
C THR A 67 7.95 9.21 -13.88
N ASP A 68 7.18 10.29 -14.00
CA ASP A 68 7.18 11.15 -15.18
C ASP A 68 6.82 12.59 -14.80
N LYS A 69 7.33 13.53 -15.57
CA LYS A 69 7.05 14.96 -15.45
C LYS A 69 6.91 15.56 -16.85
N ARG A 70 5.71 16.06 -17.17
CA ARG A 70 5.41 16.58 -18.51
C ARG A 70 4.56 17.83 -18.45
N TRP A 71 4.68 18.67 -19.47
CA TRP A 71 3.84 19.85 -19.65
C TRP A 71 2.71 19.59 -20.63
N ASN A 72 1.48 19.97 -20.27
CA ASN A 72 0.33 19.94 -21.16
C ASN A 72 0.16 21.28 -21.85
N ASN A 73 0.65 21.38 -23.09
CA ASN A 73 0.56 22.59 -23.93
C ASN A 73 -0.88 23.08 -24.18
N GLN A 74 -1.87 22.19 -24.16
CA GLN A 74 -3.26 22.55 -24.48
C GLN A 74 -3.98 23.19 -23.30
N GLN A 75 -3.64 22.79 -22.07
CA GLN A 75 -4.34 23.21 -20.86
C GLN A 75 -3.47 24.06 -19.91
N GLY A 76 -2.16 24.18 -20.16
CA GLY A 76 -1.23 24.98 -19.36
C GLY A 76 -0.84 24.37 -18.01
N TYR A 77 -1.06 23.08 -17.83
CA TYR A 77 -0.71 22.36 -16.59
C TYR A 77 0.62 21.65 -16.71
N LEU A 78 1.37 21.64 -15.63
CA LEU A 78 2.42 20.65 -15.39
C LEU A 78 1.76 19.40 -14.80
N ILE A 79 2.04 18.24 -15.39
CA ILE A 79 1.58 16.93 -14.92
C ILE A 79 2.77 16.22 -14.28
N ILE A 80 2.58 15.75 -13.05
CA ILE A 80 3.52 14.88 -12.34
C ILE A 80 2.85 13.52 -12.12
N GLU A 81 3.54 12.46 -12.52
CA GLU A 81 3.09 11.08 -12.36
C GLU A 81 3.95 10.35 -11.32
N PHE A 82 3.31 9.60 -10.44
CA PHE A 82 3.98 8.72 -9.47
C PHE A 82 3.17 7.45 -9.21
N ILE A 83 3.81 6.44 -8.62
CA ILE A 83 3.14 5.19 -8.24
C ILE A 83 2.75 5.26 -6.76
N THR A 84 1.49 4.96 -6.45
CA THR A 84 1.02 4.84 -5.07
C THR A 84 1.36 3.46 -4.53
N SER A 85 2.20 3.33 -3.50
CA SER A 85 2.58 2.02 -2.94
C SER A 85 1.97 1.74 -1.56
N LYS A 86 1.84 2.77 -0.72
CA LYS A 86 1.35 2.62 0.66
C LYS A 86 -0.15 2.88 0.75
N SER A 87 -0.90 1.95 1.30
CA SER A 87 -2.34 2.06 1.55
C SER A 87 -2.67 2.95 2.74
N GLY A 88 -3.90 3.49 2.73
CA GLY A 88 -4.49 4.27 3.81
C GLY A 88 -4.96 5.66 3.38
N ASN A 89 -5.42 6.43 4.36
CA ASN A 89 -5.77 7.84 4.20
C ASN A 89 -4.50 8.69 4.30
N LEU A 90 -4.11 9.31 3.19
CA LEU A 90 -2.84 9.99 3.03
C LEU A 90 -3.04 11.46 2.66
N VAL A 91 -2.00 12.25 2.90
CA VAL A 91 -1.87 13.61 2.43
C VAL A 91 -0.57 13.74 1.64
N LEU A 92 -0.66 14.31 0.43
CA LEU A 92 0.45 14.56 -0.47
C LEU A 92 0.97 15.99 -0.24
N HIS A 93 2.21 16.09 0.19
CA HIS A 93 2.94 17.35 0.30
C HIS A 93 3.73 17.58 -0.99
N VAL A 94 3.56 18.76 -1.57
CA VAL A 94 4.24 19.15 -2.80
C VAL A 94 5.08 20.40 -2.52
N GLN A 95 6.38 20.26 -2.74
CA GLN A 95 7.34 21.33 -2.58
C GLN A 95 8.02 21.64 -3.92
N VAL A 96 8.37 22.91 -4.11
CA VAL A 96 9.24 23.38 -5.19
C VAL A 96 10.37 24.17 -4.56
N GLU A 97 11.62 23.81 -4.85
CA GLU A 97 12.80 24.49 -4.27
C GLU A 97 12.73 24.62 -2.73
N ASN A 98 12.27 23.56 -2.04
CA ASN A 98 12.03 23.50 -0.59
C ASN A 98 10.93 24.42 -0.04
N GLN A 99 10.09 24.98 -0.90
CA GLN A 99 8.90 25.75 -0.49
C GLN A 99 7.63 24.95 -0.78
N THR A 100 6.77 24.83 0.23
CA THR A 100 5.46 24.21 0.07
C THR A 100 4.58 25.06 -0.82
N LEU A 101 3.94 24.44 -1.81
CA LEU A 101 2.96 25.10 -2.66
C LEU A 101 1.70 25.47 -1.89
N HIS A 102 1.03 26.55 -2.31
CA HIS A 102 -0.12 27.12 -1.60
C HIS A 102 -1.24 26.10 -1.28
N ASP A 103 -1.59 25.24 -2.24
CA ASP A 103 -2.69 24.26 -2.09
C ASP A 103 -2.22 22.90 -1.54
N SER A 104 -0.98 22.82 -1.08
CA SER A 104 -0.43 21.63 -0.42
C SER A 104 -0.70 21.70 1.09
N PRO A 105 -1.07 20.59 1.74
CA PRO A 105 -1.12 19.23 1.19
C PRO A 105 -2.48 18.84 0.59
N LEU A 106 -2.46 17.92 -0.36
CA LEU A 106 -3.66 17.35 -0.99
C LEU A 106 -4.04 15.99 -0.39
N PRO A 107 -5.29 15.79 0.06
CA PRO A 107 -5.74 14.49 0.57
C PRO A 107 -5.99 13.48 -0.57
N PHE A 108 -5.65 12.21 -0.31
CA PHE A 108 -5.97 11.07 -1.17
C PHE A 108 -6.05 9.77 -0.37
N VAL A 109 -6.71 8.75 -0.94
CA VAL A 109 -6.86 7.43 -0.35
C VAL A 109 -6.19 6.41 -1.27
N VAL A 110 -5.43 5.49 -0.67
CA VAL A 110 -4.86 4.35 -1.39
C VAL A 110 -5.43 3.07 -0.78
N PHE A 111 -6.12 2.29 -1.59
CA PHE A 111 -6.57 0.96 -1.24
C PHE A 111 -5.43 -0.05 -1.44
N PRO A 112 -5.36 -1.11 -0.61
CA PRO A 112 -4.44 -2.22 -0.85
C PRO A 112 -4.63 -2.81 -2.27
N GLY A 113 -3.54 -3.32 -2.83
CA GLY A 113 -3.55 -4.05 -4.10
C GLY A 113 -4.15 -5.45 -3.97
N GLU A 114 -4.00 -6.24 -5.03
CA GLU A 114 -4.34 -7.66 -4.98
C GLU A 114 -3.44 -8.41 -4.01
N LEU A 115 -3.99 -9.46 -3.38
CA LEU A 115 -3.22 -10.35 -2.51
C LEU A 115 -2.01 -10.91 -3.25
N ASP A 116 -0.84 -10.79 -2.64
CA ASP A 116 0.37 -11.48 -3.05
C ASP A 116 0.70 -12.57 -2.03
N VAL A 117 0.48 -13.83 -2.42
CA VAL A 117 0.68 -15.00 -1.56
C VAL A 117 2.10 -15.06 -1.01
N TYR A 118 3.10 -14.61 -1.79
CA TYR A 118 4.50 -14.60 -1.36
C TYR A 118 4.83 -13.53 -0.31
N SER A 119 4.06 -12.46 -0.25
CA SER A 119 4.20 -11.41 0.77
C SER A 119 3.38 -11.69 2.03
N CYS A 120 2.49 -12.69 2.01
CA CYS A 120 1.72 -13.08 3.18
C CYS A 120 2.60 -13.77 4.22
N VAL A 121 2.25 -13.60 5.50
CA VAL A 121 2.99 -14.18 6.62
C VAL A 121 2.05 -14.98 7.49
N ALA A 122 2.39 -16.24 7.77
CA ALA A 122 1.68 -17.09 8.71
C ALA A 122 2.50 -17.26 10.00
N GLU A 123 1.86 -17.06 11.14
CA GLU A 123 2.45 -17.18 12.47
C GLU A 123 1.63 -18.16 13.30
N LEU A 124 2.27 -19.17 13.89
CA LEU A 124 1.61 -20.08 14.82
C LEU A 124 1.63 -19.48 16.24
N ASN A 125 0.48 -19.50 16.90
CA ASN A 125 0.29 -19.07 18.28
C ASN A 125 0.61 -20.22 19.23
N VAL A 126 1.85 -20.74 19.21
CA VAL A 126 2.27 -21.82 20.11
C VAL A 126 3.37 -21.38 21.06
N GLU A 127 3.14 -21.57 22.36
CA GLU A 127 4.16 -21.38 23.41
C GLU A 127 5.27 -22.45 23.35
N THR A 128 5.00 -23.59 22.71
CA THR A 128 5.92 -24.72 22.64
C THR A 128 6.34 -25.03 21.21
N LYS A 129 7.59 -25.46 21.04
CA LYS A 129 8.16 -25.87 19.74
C LYS A 129 7.74 -27.28 19.29
N TYR A 130 6.78 -27.91 19.98
CA TYR A 130 6.44 -29.31 19.81
C TYR A 130 4.93 -29.48 19.68
N PHE A 131 4.51 -30.18 18.62
CA PHE A 131 3.11 -30.52 18.41
C PHE A 131 2.73 -31.72 19.29
N GLN A 132 1.70 -31.56 20.14
CA GLN A 132 1.06 -32.68 20.81
C GLN A 132 -0.12 -33.16 19.97
N LEU A 133 -0.19 -34.47 19.70
CA LEU A 133 -1.34 -35.09 19.05
C LEU A 133 -2.61 -34.77 19.84
N PHE A 134 -3.71 -34.52 19.12
CA PHE A 134 -5.02 -34.14 19.68
C PHE A 134 -5.09 -32.78 20.39
N SER A 135 -4.03 -31.96 20.33
CA SER A 135 -4.10 -30.56 20.74
C SER A 135 -4.50 -29.67 19.57
N THR A 136 -5.35 -28.68 19.84
CA THR A 136 -5.70 -27.64 18.87
C THR A 136 -4.53 -26.70 18.70
N MET A 137 -4.14 -26.51 17.45
CA MET A 137 -3.14 -25.57 17.00
C MET A 137 -3.86 -24.35 16.45
N GLU A 138 -3.36 -23.17 16.79
CA GLU A 138 -3.92 -21.91 16.35
C GLU A 138 -2.82 -21.03 15.80
N GLY A 139 -3.18 -20.13 14.88
CA GLY A 139 -2.26 -19.16 14.33
C GLY A 139 -2.99 -18.05 13.59
N LEU A 140 -2.20 -17.12 13.06
CA LEU A 140 -2.63 -15.97 12.31
C LEU A 140 -1.99 -15.97 10.93
N ILE A 141 -2.75 -15.52 9.93
CA ILE A 141 -2.28 -15.22 8.58
C ILE A 141 -2.49 -13.73 8.35
N TYR A 142 -1.37 -13.02 8.16
CA TYR A 142 -1.34 -11.64 7.74
C TYR A 142 -1.28 -11.59 6.21
N GLN A 143 -2.37 -11.11 5.62
CA GLN A 143 -2.58 -11.07 4.19
C GLN A 143 -2.02 -9.77 3.62
N HIS A 144 -1.01 -9.87 2.74
CA HIS A 144 -0.38 -8.68 2.15
C HIS A 144 -0.55 -8.63 0.64
N ASP A 145 -0.56 -7.42 0.09
CA ASP A 145 -0.25 -7.20 -1.31
C ASP A 145 1.27 -7.17 -1.54
N LYS A 146 1.70 -7.03 -2.79
CA LYS A 146 3.13 -6.95 -3.17
C LYS A 146 3.88 -5.73 -2.60
N TYR A 147 3.18 -4.80 -1.95
CA TYR A 147 3.74 -3.60 -1.31
C TYR A 147 3.61 -3.65 0.22
N GLU A 148 3.37 -4.84 0.78
CA GLU A 148 3.25 -5.07 2.23
C GLU A 148 2.03 -4.37 2.87
N ASN A 149 0.99 -4.03 2.10
CA ASN A 149 -0.26 -3.53 2.64
C ASN A 149 -1.19 -4.67 3.06
N LEU A 150 -1.86 -4.54 4.20
CA LEU A 150 -2.85 -5.52 4.64
C LEU A 150 -4.08 -5.56 3.72
N VAL A 151 -4.46 -6.74 3.24
CA VAL A 151 -5.58 -6.96 2.32
C VAL A 151 -6.76 -7.59 3.05
N SER A 152 -7.82 -6.81 3.29
CA SER A 152 -8.97 -7.21 4.14
C SER A 152 -10.02 -8.10 3.47
N ARG A 153 -9.62 -8.98 2.55
CA ARG A 153 -10.54 -9.94 1.92
C ARG A 153 -10.24 -11.33 2.46
N LEU A 154 -11.28 -12.17 2.58
CA LEU A 154 -11.12 -13.58 2.89
C LEU A 154 -10.60 -14.33 1.66
N TYR A 155 -9.35 -14.78 1.73
CA TYR A 155 -8.75 -15.72 0.78
C TYR A 155 -8.65 -17.10 1.41
N ALA A 156 -8.89 -18.14 0.61
CA ALA A 156 -8.69 -19.51 1.04
C ALA A 156 -7.20 -19.84 1.03
N PHE A 157 -6.68 -20.27 2.17
CA PHE A 157 -5.33 -20.83 2.30
C PHE A 157 -5.44 -22.33 2.57
N ASP A 158 -4.52 -23.09 1.98
CA ASP A 158 -4.34 -24.49 2.31
C ASP A 158 -3.26 -24.60 3.41
N ILE A 159 -3.51 -25.42 4.42
CA ILE A 159 -2.54 -25.73 5.46
C ILE A 159 -2.13 -27.18 5.32
N GLU A 160 -0.82 -27.41 5.22
CA GLU A 160 -0.23 -28.73 5.27
C GLU A 160 0.78 -28.80 6.42
N VAL A 161 0.71 -29.88 7.20
CA VAL A 161 1.67 -30.17 8.26
C VAL A 161 2.50 -31.36 7.84
N ILE A 162 3.81 -31.16 7.71
CA ILE A 162 4.76 -32.19 7.29
C ILE A 162 5.71 -32.50 8.44
N GLU A 163 5.82 -33.77 8.80
CA GLU A 163 6.77 -34.23 9.81
C GLU A 163 8.22 -34.06 9.30
N LYS A 164 9.02 -33.34 10.08
CA LYS A 164 10.42 -33.09 9.76
C LYS A 164 11.25 -34.38 9.85
N GLY A 165 11.85 -34.77 8.73
CA GLY A 165 12.77 -35.91 8.64
C GLY A 165 12.18 -37.14 7.96
N THR A 166 10.86 -37.35 8.08
CA THR A 166 10.12 -38.40 7.37
C THR A 166 9.41 -37.86 6.13
N ASN A 167 9.15 -36.54 6.08
CA ASN A 167 8.32 -35.88 5.06
C ASN A 167 6.89 -36.46 4.97
N LEU A 168 6.40 -37.06 6.05
CA LEU A 168 5.03 -37.56 6.12
C LEU A 168 4.06 -36.41 6.34
N SER A 169 3.03 -36.34 5.50
CA SER A 169 1.92 -35.39 5.66
C SER A 169 1.01 -35.86 6.79
N MET A 170 0.75 -34.98 7.75
CA MET A 170 -0.08 -35.25 8.92
C MET A 170 -1.52 -34.81 8.65
N PRO A 171 -2.51 -35.70 8.78
CA PRO A 171 -3.90 -35.35 8.53
C PRO A 171 -4.40 -34.31 9.53
N LEU A 172 -5.06 -33.27 9.02
CA LEU A 172 -5.69 -32.22 9.81
C LEU A 172 -7.16 -32.56 10.07
N ALA A 173 -7.60 -32.40 11.31
CA ALA A 173 -9.01 -32.33 11.70
C ALA A 173 -9.43 -30.87 11.88
N ASP A 174 -10.70 -30.60 11.62
CA ASP A 174 -11.39 -29.39 12.11
C ASP A 174 -10.67 -28.09 11.73
N LEU A 175 -10.14 -28.02 10.49
CA LEU A 175 -9.52 -26.79 9.98
C LEU A 175 -10.59 -25.72 9.80
N VAL A 176 -10.44 -24.62 10.54
CA VAL A 176 -11.34 -23.47 10.51
C VAL A 176 -10.52 -22.20 10.27
N PHE A 177 -11.09 -21.28 9.49
CA PHE A 177 -10.58 -19.93 9.29
C PHE A 177 -11.60 -18.91 9.76
N GLU A 178 -11.15 -17.87 10.47
CA GLU A 178 -12.00 -16.75 10.87
C GLU A 178 -11.30 -15.42 10.58
N GLU A 179 -12.07 -14.40 10.18
CA GLU A 179 -11.54 -13.05 10.05
C GLU A 179 -11.49 -12.40 11.44
N VAL A 180 -10.28 -12.06 11.90
CA VAL A 180 -10.08 -11.46 13.23
C VAL A 180 -9.75 -9.97 13.17
N GLY A 181 -9.46 -9.45 11.98
CA GLY A 181 -9.27 -8.03 11.74
C GLY A 181 -8.96 -7.72 10.27
N PRO A 182 -8.84 -6.43 9.91
CA PRO A 182 -8.54 -6.02 8.54
C PRO A 182 -7.26 -6.67 8.02
N GLY A 183 -7.42 -7.62 7.10
CA GLY A 183 -6.31 -8.35 6.48
C GLY A 183 -5.65 -9.40 7.36
N VAL A 184 -6.28 -9.78 8.46
CA VAL A 184 -5.78 -10.82 9.37
C VAL A 184 -6.83 -11.91 9.51
N GLN A 185 -6.45 -13.14 9.18
CA GLN A 185 -7.26 -14.33 9.41
C GLN A 185 -6.64 -15.15 10.55
N SER A 186 -7.44 -15.68 11.46
CA SER A 186 -7.02 -16.78 12.31
C SER A 186 -7.25 -18.10 11.59
N PHE A 187 -6.42 -19.09 11.92
CA PHE A 187 -6.68 -20.48 11.59
C PHE A 187 -6.54 -21.35 12.83
N SER A 188 -7.33 -22.41 12.90
CA SER A 188 -7.22 -23.43 13.93
C SER A 188 -7.40 -24.82 13.34
N PHE A 189 -6.64 -25.81 13.81
CA PHE A 189 -6.79 -27.21 13.42
C PHE A 189 -6.28 -28.15 14.53
N SER A 190 -6.67 -29.42 14.48
CA SER A 190 -6.09 -30.46 15.34
C SER A 190 -5.39 -31.52 14.50
N LEU A 191 -4.28 -32.09 14.98
CA LEU A 191 -3.60 -33.19 14.27
C LEU A 191 -4.26 -34.53 14.58
N GLN A 192 -4.58 -35.30 13.55
CA GLN A 192 -5.02 -36.70 13.70
C GLN A 192 -3.84 -37.66 13.62
N ASN A 193 -4.02 -38.85 14.18
CA ASN A 193 -3.05 -39.93 14.02
C ASN A 193 -3.03 -40.37 12.54
N PRO A 194 -1.87 -40.40 11.86
CA PRO A 194 -1.76 -40.85 10.47
C PRO A 194 -2.28 -42.28 10.23
N GLU A 195 -2.36 -43.13 11.26
CA GLU A 195 -2.92 -44.49 11.14
C GLU A 195 -4.46 -44.53 11.22
N ALA A 196 -5.13 -43.45 11.63
CA ALA A 196 -6.59 -43.43 11.85
C ALA A 196 -7.42 -43.20 10.57
N SER A 197 -6.81 -42.82 9.45
CA SER A 197 -7.50 -42.60 8.17
C SER A 197 -7.78 -43.89 7.37
N CYS A 198 -7.40 -45.05 7.90
CA CYS A 198 -7.54 -46.36 7.24
C CYS A 198 -8.57 -47.31 7.91
N SER A 199 -9.43 -46.83 8.79
CA SER A 199 -10.44 -47.67 9.49
C SER A 199 -11.87 -47.25 9.19
#